data_AF-A0A2G6D624-F1
#
_entry.id   AF-A0A2G6D624-F1
#
_cell.length_a   1.000
_cell.length_b   1.000
_cell.length_c   1.000
_cell.angle_alpha   90.00
_cell.angle_beta   90.00
_cell.angle_gamma   90.00
#
_symmetry.space_group_name_H-M   'P 1'
#
loop_
_entity.id
_entity.type
_entity.pdbx_description
1 polymer ?
#
loop_
_entity_poly.entity_id
_entity_poly.type
_entity_poly.pdbx_seq_one_letter_code
_entity_poly.pdbx_strand_id
1 'polypeptide(L)' 'DEELCQMIVELNITDVVCGGIEELHYNFLIWKKVNVIDGIIADWHTALDKAVVDGLQPETLLKPQKQHLNL' A
#
# COMPACT_ATOMS: atom_id res chain seq x y z
N ASP A 1 -0.54 13.61 -9.57
CA ASP A 1 -0.47 13.16 -8.15
C ASP A 1 -1.63 13.66 -7.26
N GLU A 2 -2.08 14.92 -7.37
CA GLU A 2 -3.23 15.40 -6.57
C GLU A 2 -4.55 14.66 -6.87
N GLU A 3 -4.81 14.35 -8.14
CA GLU A 3 -6.03 13.62 -8.55
C GLU A 3 -6.16 12.24 -7.87
N LEU A 4 -5.03 11.56 -7.62
CA LEU A 4 -5.04 10.27 -6.94
C LEU A 4 -5.44 10.41 -5.47
N CYS A 5 -4.88 11.41 -4.78
CA CYS A 5 -5.27 11.73 -3.41
C CYS A 5 -6.75 12.12 -3.32
N GLN A 6 -7.24 12.88 -4.30
CA GLN A 6 -8.64 13.26 -4.37
C GLN A 6 -9.54 12.04 -4.57
N MET A 7 -9.20 11.15 -5.51
CA MET A 7 -9.92 9.90 -5.73
C MET A 7 -9.95 9.01 -4.49
N ILE A 8 -8.82 8.88 -3.77
CA ILE A 8 -8.72 8.11 -2.53
C ILE A 8 -9.75 8.60 -1.50
N VAL A 9 -9.86 9.92 -1.33
CA VAL A 9 -10.82 10.52 -0.39
C VAL A 9 -12.25 10.37 -0.88
N GLU A 10 -12.54 10.68 -2.14
CA GLU A 10 -13.89 10.64 -2.71
C GLU A 10 -14.49 9.23 -2.71
N LEU A 11 -13.66 8.21 -2.93
CA LEU A 11 -14.07 6.80 -2.90
C LEU A 11 -14.05 6.20 -1.49
N ASN A 12 -13.74 6.97 -0.45
CA ASN A 12 -13.62 6.52 0.94
C ASN A 12 -12.67 5.33 1.11
N ILE A 13 -11.54 5.35 0.39
CA ILE A 13 -10.47 4.37 0.56
C ILE A 13 -9.89 4.55 1.96
N THR A 14 -9.81 3.46 2.72
CA THR A 14 -9.33 3.47 4.11
C THR A 14 -7.84 3.16 4.21
N ASP A 15 -7.31 2.41 3.25
CA ASP A 15 -5.95 1.86 3.28
C ASP A 15 -5.29 2.03 1.91
N VAL A 16 -4.05 2.53 1.91
CA VAL A 16 -3.21 2.68 0.72
C VAL A 16 -1.93 1.88 0.94
N VAL A 17 -1.66 0.94 0.02
CA VAL A 17 -0.44 0.13 0.03
C VAL A 17 0.41 0.53 -1.16
N CYS A 18 1.64 0.98 -0.92
CA CYS A 18 2.54 1.45 -1.96
C CYS A 18 4.00 1.06 -1.72
N GLY A 19 4.79 1.08 -2.79
CA GLY A 19 6.25 0.87 -2.71
C GLY A 19 7.04 2.14 -2.41
N GLY A 20 6.43 3.31 -2.64
CA GLY A 20 6.98 4.62 -2.36
C GLY A 20 5.89 5.68 -2.50
N ILE A 21 5.86 6.65 -1.60
CA ILE A 21 4.98 7.83 -1.68
C ILE A 21 5.75 9.09 -1.30
N GLU A 22 5.47 10.21 -1.97
CA GLU A 22 6.09 11.49 -1.59
C GLU A 22 5.54 11.98 -0.25
N GLU A 23 6.40 12.63 0.55
CA GLU A 23 6.09 13.07 1.91
C GLU A 23 4.85 13.97 1.99
N LEU A 24 4.64 14.84 0.99
CA LEU A 24 3.47 15.70 0.92
C LEU A 24 2.16 14.89 0.81
N HIS A 25 2.14 13.87 -0.05
CA HIS A 25 0.97 13.01 -0.23
C HIS A 25 0.75 12.11 0.98
N TYR A 26 1.82 11.56 1.54
CA TYR A 26 1.76 10.80 2.79
C TYR A 26 1.11 11.61 3.91
N ASN A 27 1.61 12.82 4.17
CA ASN A 27 1.11 13.70 5.23
C ASN A 27 -0.36 14.09 4.99
N PHE A 28 -0.74 14.36 3.74
CA PHE A 28 -2.12 14.65 3.39
C PHE A 28 -3.06 13.48 3.67
N LEU A 29 -2.69 12.26 3.25
CA LEU A 29 -3.52 11.07 3.44
C LEU A 29 -3.65 10.69 4.92
N ILE A 30 -2.57 10.79 5.69
CA ILE A 30 -2.60 10.61 7.15
C ILE A 30 -3.53 11.63 7.81
N TRP A 31 -3.49 12.90 7.39
CA TRP A 31 -4.42 13.93 7.88
C TRP A 31 -5.88 13.57 7.58
N LYS A 32 -6.14 12.99 6.40
CA LYS A 32 -7.45 12.46 6.00
C LYS A 32 -7.84 11.14 6.68
N LYS A 33 -7.03 10.63 7.62
CA LYS A 33 -7.25 9.36 8.35
C LYS A 33 -7.20 8.12 7.46
N VAL A 34 -6.52 8.22 6.32
CA VAL A 34 -6.19 7.06 5.48
C VAL A 34 -4.95 6.40 6.07
N ASN A 35 -4.98 5.08 6.24
CA ASN A 35 -3.83 4.30 6.65
C ASN A 35 -2.91 4.10 5.45
N VAL A 36 -1.65 4.53 5.55
CA VAL A 36 -0.67 4.42 4.45
C VAL A 36 0.42 3.44 4.85
N ILE A 37 0.53 2.36 4.07
CA ILE A 37 1.53 1.31 4.21
C ILE A 37 2.51 1.48 3.06
N ASP A 38 3.65 2.11 3.35
CA ASP A 38 4.69 2.41 2.37
C ASP A 38 5.88 1.43 2.45
N GLY A 39 6.78 1.48 1.46
CA GLY A 39 8.02 0.69 1.42
C GLY A 39 7.81 -0.76 0.99
N ILE A 40 6.68 -1.08 0.36
CA ILE A 40 6.34 -2.45 -0.01
C ILE A 40 7.06 -2.89 -1.29
N ILE A 41 7.92 -3.88 -1.14
CA ILE A 41 8.64 -4.53 -2.24
C ILE A 41 8.04 -5.92 -2.46
N ALA A 42 6.91 -5.97 -3.19
CA ALA A 42 6.24 -7.20 -3.61
C ALA A 42 5.35 -6.94 -4.83
N ASP A 43 4.86 -8.02 -5.45
CA ASP A 43 3.76 -7.90 -6.42
C ASP A 43 2.46 -7.49 -5.71
N TRP A 44 1.54 -6.90 -6.48
CA TRP A 44 0.31 -6.31 -5.93
C TRP A 44 -0.60 -7.36 -5.26
N HIS A 45 -0.61 -8.61 -5.74
CA HIS A 45 -1.41 -9.67 -5.13
C HIS A 45 -0.87 -10.02 -3.75
N THR A 46 0.44 -10.26 -3.64
CA THR A 46 1.09 -10.55 -2.35
C THR A 46 0.94 -9.38 -1.35
N ALA A 47 1.06 -8.14 -1.82
CA ALA A 47 0.90 -6.95 -1.00
C ALA A 47 -0.54 -6.80 -0.47
N LEU A 48 -1.53 -7.00 -1.35
CA LEU A 48 -2.95 -6.91 -0.99
C LEU A 48 -3.35 -8.01 -0.01
N ASP A 49 -3.02 -9.27 -0.31
CA ASP A 49 -3.39 -10.42 0.52
C ASP A 49 -2.87 -10.22 1.95
N LYS A 50 -1.61 -9.80 2.08
CA LYS A 50 -1.02 -9.57 3.41
C LYS A 50 -1.56 -8.32 4.10
N ALA A 51 -1.92 -7.27 3.36
CA ALA A 51 -2.53 -6.08 3.95
C ALA A 51 -3.90 -6.40 4.56
N VAL A 52 -4.69 -7.22 3.87
CA VAL A 52 -6.03 -7.65 4.33
C VAL A 52 -5.96 -8.69 5.44
N VAL A 53 -5.03 -9.64 5.37
CA VAL A 53 -4.97 -10.78 6.31
C VAL A 53 -4.19 -10.47 7.58
N ASP A 54 -3.01 -9.83 7.46
CA ASP A 54 -2.04 -9.72 8.56
C ASP A 54 -1.93 -8.30 9.14
N GLY A 55 -2.62 -7.31 8.55
CA GLY A 55 -2.49 -5.90 8.95
C GLY A 55 -1.06 -5.41 8.79
N LEU A 56 -0.61 -5.33 7.53
CA LEU A 56 0.78 -5.05 7.17
C LEU A 56 1.34 -3.87 7.96
N GLN A 57 2.39 -4.13 8.74
CA GLN A 57 3.13 -3.08 9.41
C GLN A 57 4.15 -2.47 8.42
N PRO A 58 4.43 -1.15 8.50
CA PRO A 58 5.38 -0.44 7.62
C PRO A 58 6.81 -1.02 7.53
N GLU A 59 7.14 -2.04 8.33
CA GLU A 59 8.47 -2.66 8.40
C GLU A 59 8.47 -4.15 8.01
N THR A 60 7.35 -4.63 7.46
CA THR A 60 7.21 -6.05 7.09
C THR A 60 8.00 -6.35 5.81
N LEU A 61 9.18 -6.94 5.94
CA LEU A 61 9.94 -7.47 4.80
C LEU A 61 9.18 -8.62 4.13
N LEU A 62 8.52 -8.33 3.00
CA LEU A 62 7.90 -9.35 2.18
C LEU A 62 8.99 -10.00 1.33
N LYS A 63 9.36 -11.24 1.67
CA LYS A 63 10.23 -12.04 0.80
C LYS A 63 9.45 -12.37 -0.48
N PRO A 64 10.03 -12.18 -1.68
CA PRO A 64 9.39 -12.61 -2.90
C PRO A 64 9.18 -14.13 -2.83
N GLN A 65 7.93 -14.58 -2.87
CA GLN A 65 7.63 -15.99 -3.04
C GLN A 65 8.03 -16.36 -4.47
N LYS A 66 9.01 -17.26 -4.61
CA LYS A 66 9.34 -17.85 -5.91
C LYS A 66 8.08 -18.51 -6.44
N GLN A 67 7.44 -17.90 -7.44
CA GLN A 67 6.44 -18.58 -8.24
C GLN A 67 7.16 -19.76 -8.90
N HIS A 68 6.74 -20.98 -8.56
CA HIS A 68 7.14 -22.17 -9.28
C HIS A 68 6.44 -22.10 -10.65
N LEU A 69 7.09 -21.45 -11.62
CA LEU A 69 6.71 -21.53 -13.02
C LEU A 69 6.95 -22.97 -13.47
N ASN A 70 5.90 -23.79 -13.38
CA ASN A 70 5.80 -25.03 -14.13
C ASN A 70 5.61 -24.63 -15.60
N LEU A 71 6.71 -24.59 -16.34
CA LEU A 71 6.73 -24.69 -17.80
C LEU A 71 7.15 -26.12 -18.17
#